data_AF-A0A3D8ILN5-F1
#
_entry.id   AF-A0A3D8ILN5-F1
#
_cell.length_a   1.000
_cell.length_b   1.000
_cell.length_c   1.000
_cell.angle_alpha   90.00
_cell.angle_beta   90.00
_cell.angle_gamma   90.00
#
_symmetry.space_group_name_H-M   'P 1'
#
loop_
_entity.id
_entity.type
_entity.pdbx_description
1 polymer ?
#
loop_
_entity_poly.entity_id
_entity_poly.type
_entity_poly.pdbx_seq_one_letter_code
_entity_poly.pdbx_strand_id
1 'polypeptide(L)'
;MIHYPFLHTQFHKDSRILILGSFPSVSSRKLGFYYQHPQNRFWKVLYRIFSQQMPYDTNTTKLDIILPCTQFGNPKKYLFATSQCIDSQSTIAQQKAFLQIHNIVLWDIIKSCEIIGSSDTSIKNIIPNDIRTLLAQTNIDIIALNGNKAGKIFAKIYHHTIDHAKDTHFYRILTPKNHAYTLKPNLKIFLLPSTSPANARFGLENLIESWCIIATKK
;
A
#
# COMPACT_ATOMS: atom_id res chain seq x y z
N MET A 1 -6.07 5.94 24.98
CA MET A 1 -5.04 5.38 24.08
C MET A 1 -5.72 4.38 23.15
N ILE A 2 -5.63 4.56 21.83
CA ILE A 2 -6.14 3.56 20.87
C ILE A 2 -5.00 2.61 20.56
N HIS A 3 -5.08 1.39 21.10
CA HIS A 3 -4.23 0.29 20.71
C HIS A 3 -4.94 -0.47 19.60
N TYR A 4 -4.45 -0.36 18.37
CA TYR A 4 -5.03 -1.08 17.24
C TYR A 4 -3.96 -1.98 16.61
N PRO A 5 -3.90 -3.25 17.01
CA PRO A 5 -2.87 -4.18 16.54
C PRO A 5 -3.29 -4.71 15.17
N PHE A 6 -3.33 -3.83 14.17
CA PHE A 6 -3.43 -4.32 12.82
C PHE A 6 -2.08 -4.87 12.41
N LEU A 7 -1.98 -6.19 12.37
CA LEU A 7 -0.82 -6.86 11.82
C LEU A 7 -0.70 -6.47 10.33
N HIS A 8 0.52 -6.38 9.85
CA HIS A 8 0.77 -6.30 8.41
C HIS A 8 0.04 -7.45 7.69
N THR A 9 -0.19 -7.30 6.39
CA THR A 9 -0.60 -8.47 5.59
C THR A 9 0.49 -9.55 5.65
N GLN A 10 0.14 -10.78 5.30
CA GLN A 10 1.14 -11.86 5.24
C GLN A 10 2.33 -11.42 4.37
N PHE A 11 3.54 -11.70 4.86
CA PHE A 11 4.78 -11.47 4.16
C PHE A 11 5.58 -12.77 4.10
N HIS A 12 6.48 -12.84 3.12
CA HIS A 12 7.41 -13.95 2.94
C HIS A 12 8.81 -13.38 2.69
N LYS A 13 9.83 -14.24 2.73
CA LYS A 13 11.21 -13.83 2.44
C LYS A 13 11.30 -13.09 1.09
N ASP A 14 10.50 -13.48 0.10
CA ASP A 14 10.50 -12.89 -1.24
C ASP A 14 9.66 -11.62 -1.40
N SER A 15 9.00 -11.14 -0.34
CA SER A 15 8.31 -9.84 -0.37
C SER A 15 9.26 -8.73 -0.83
N ARG A 16 8.81 -7.87 -1.76
CA ARG A 16 9.62 -6.85 -2.45
C ARG A 16 9.17 -5.42 -2.13
N ILE A 17 7.87 -5.23 -1.94
CA ILE A 17 7.25 -3.91 -1.81
C ILE A 17 6.53 -3.83 -0.47
N LEU A 18 6.84 -2.80 0.31
CA LEU A 18 6.12 -2.45 1.53
C LEU A 18 5.34 -1.15 1.32
N ILE A 19 4.01 -1.21 1.36
CA ILE A 19 3.14 -0.03 1.30
C ILE A 19 2.73 0.34 2.71
N LEU A 20 3.03 1.58 3.11
CA LEU A 20 2.76 2.11 4.45
C LEU A 20 1.71 3.22 4.41
N GLY A 21 0.59 2.99 5.08
CA GLY A 21 -0.32 4.05 5.51
C GLY A 21 0.20 4.76 6.77
N SER A 22 -0.46 5.85 7.17
CA SER A 22 -0.13 6.50 8.45
C SER A 22 -0.72 5.76 9.65
N PHE A 23 -2.04 5.52 9.61
CA PHE A 23 -2.83 4.87 10.66
C PHE A 23 -4.14 4.36 10.02
N PRO A 24 -4.68 3.20 10.43
CA PRO A 24 -5.81 2.60 9.74
C PRO A 24 -7.09 3.40 9.96
N SER A 25 -7.88 3.56 8.89
CA SER A 25 -9.19 4.24 8.93
C SER A 25 -10.21 3.49 9.77
N VAL A 26 -11.30 4.16 10.19
CA VAL A 26 -12.42 3.51 10.92
C VAL A 26 -12.94 2.27 10.18
N SER A 27 -13.09 2.36 8.86
CA SER A 27 -13.57 1.25 8.01
C SER A 27 -12.58 0.07 8.03
N SER A 28 -11.28 0.35 7.85
CA SER A 28 -10.24 -0.68 7.96
C SER A 28 -10.24 -1.35 9.33
N ARG A 29 -10.50 -0.58 10.39
CA ARG A 29 -10.56 -1.13 11.75
C ARG A 29 -11.77 -2.04 12.00
N LYS A 30 -12.91 -1.70 11.41
CA LYS A 30 -14.13 -2.52 11.51
C LYS A 30 -14.02 -3.83 10.73
N LEU A 31 -13.40 -3.80 9.56
CA LEU A 31 -13.32 -4.94 8.64
C LEU A 31 -12.04 -5.77 8.79
N GLY A 32 -11.09 -5.32 9.63
CA GLY A 32 -9.82 -6.02 9.84
C GLY A 32 -8.98 -6.13 8.56
N PHE A 33 -9.13 -5.18 7.62
CA PHE A 33 -8.34 -5.16 6.38
C PHE A 33 -8.03 -3.74 5.87
N TYR A 34 -6.91 -3.57 5.15
CA TYR A 34 -6.46 -2.25 4.70
C TYR A 34 -7.35 -1.69 3.58
N TYR A 35 -7.58 -0.37 3.62
CA TYR A 35 -8.22 0.41 2.54
C TYR A 35 -9.63 -0.06 2.10
N GLN A 36 -10.46 -0.54 3.02
CA GLN A 36 -11.80 -1.08 2.71
C GLN A 36 -12.91 -0.05 2.53
N HIS A 37 -12.64 1.24 2.75
CA HIS A 37 -13.65 2.26 2.54
C HIS A 37 -14.02 2.33 1.04
N PRO A 38 -15.32 2.26 0.63
CA PRO A 38 -15.71 2.16 -0.79
C PRO A 38 -15.21 3.30 -1.69
N GLN A 39 -15.08 4.50 -1.12
CA GLN A 39 -14.55 5.67 -1.83
C GLN A 39 -13.01 5.75 -1.84
N ASN A 40 -12.31 4.87 -1.11
CA ASN A 40 -10.86 4.79 -1.18
C ASN A 40 -10.46 4.17 -2.52
N ARG A 41 -9.52 4.81 -3.20
CA ARG A 41 -9.10 4.42 -4.55
C ARG A 41 -7.93 3.45 -4.56
N PHE A 42 -7.42 3.05 -3.39
CA PHE A 42 -6.23 2.22 -3.24
C PHE A 42 -6.27 0.96 -4.10
N TRP A 43 -7.28 0.10 -3.90
CA TRP A 43 -7.38 -1.17 -4.62
C TRP A 43 -7.56 -0.97 -6.12
N LYS A 44 -8.30 0.07 -6.54
CA LYS A 44 -8.45 0.42 -7.96
C LYS A 44 -7.11 0.78 -8.60
N VAL A 45 -6.32 1.61 -7.92
CA VAL A 45 -4.96 1.99 -8.36
C VAL A 45 -4.06 0.78 -8.40
N LEU A 46 -4.01 -0.01 -7.31
CA LEU A 46 -3.11 -1.15 -7.17
C LEU A 46 -3.37 -2.22 -8.23
N TYR A 47 -4.64 -2.58 -8.46
CA TYR A 47 -5.00 -3.50 -9.53
C TYR A 47 -4.58 -2.97 -10.89
N ARG A 48 -4.80 -1.67 -11.17
CA ARG A 48 -4.44 -1.14 -12.49
C ARG A 48 -2.94 -1.20 -12.76
N ILE A 49 -2.10 -0.82 -11.79
CA ILE A 49 -0.65 -0.74 -12.03
C ILE A 49 0.03 -2.11 -12.12
N PHE A 50 -0.56 -3.15 -11.52
CA PHE A 50 0.02 -4.50 -11.49
C PHE A 50 -0.66 -5.49 -12.47
N SER A 51 -1.93 -5.30 -12.83
CA SER A 51 -2.60 -6.13 -13.86
C SER A 51 -2.04 -5.93 -15.26
N GLN A 52 -1.34 -4.82 -15.54
CA GLN A 52 -0.65 -4.61 -16.81
C GLN A 52 0.64 -5.44 -16.97
N GLN A 53 1.03 -6.21 -15.94
CA GLN A 53 2.34 -6.87 -15.88
C GLN A 53 2.30 -8.39 -15.83
N MET A 54 1.10 -8.98 -15.81
CA MET A 54 0.90 -10.42 -15.84
C MET A 54 1.31 -10.96 -17.22
N PRO A 55 2.31 -11.86 -17.32
CA PRO A 55 2.48 -12.63 -18.54
C PRO A 55 1.24 -13.53 -18.67
N TYR A 56 0.49 -13.37 -19.76
CA TYR A 56 -0.50 -14.37 -20.15
C TYR A 56 0.29 -15.63 -20.55
N ASP A 57 0.29 -16.67 -19.71
CA ASP A 57 0.73 -18.00 -20.12
C ASP A 57 -0.43 -18.67 -20.87
N THR A 58 -0.24 -18.93 -22.16
CA THR A 58 -1.25 -19.53 -23.04
C THR A 58 -1.32 -21.05 -22.95
N ASN A 59 -0.44 -21.71 -22.17
CA ASN A 59 -0.25 -23.17 -22.26
C ASN A 59 -0.55 -23.97 -20.97
N THR A 60 -1.03 -23.36 -19.88
CA THR A 60 -1.33 -24.13 -18.66
C THR A 60 -2.82 -24.46 -18.55
N THR A 61 -3.22 -25.55 -19.20
CA THR A 61 -4.52 -26.21 -18.99
C THR A 61 -4.47 -27.08 -17.74
N LYS A 62 -5.22 -26.65 -16.70
CA LYS A 62 -5.60 -27.37 -15.46
C LYS A 62 -4.48 -27.64 -14.42
N LEU A 63 -4.37 -26.72 -13.44
CA LEU A 63 -4.55 -27.03 -12.01
C LEU A 63 -4.70 -25.74 -11.16
N ASP A 64 -5.90 -25.51 -10.63
CA ASP A 64 -6.22 -24.97 -9.29
C ASP A 64 -5.63 -23.63 -8.78
N ILE A 65 -5.71 -22.56 -9.57
CA ILE A 65 -5.94 -21.21 -9.03
C ILE A 65 -7.25 -20.69 -9.62
N ILE A 66 -8.38 -21.06 -9.00
CA ILE A 66 -9.65 -20.38 -9.27
C ILE A 66 -9.56 -18.99 -8.65
N LEU A 67 -9.01 -18.02 -9.39
CA LEU A 67 -9.54 -16.66 -9.36
C LEU A 67 -10.48 -16.58 -10.55
N PRO A 68 -11.82 -16.46 -10.37
CA PRO A 68 -12.74 -16.46 -11.49
C PRO A 68 -12.57 -15.15 -12.25
N CYS A 69 -11.71 -15.19 -13.26
CA CYS A 69 -11.51 -14.11 -14.22
C CYS A 69 -11.19 -14.68 -15.60
N THR A 70 -11.73 -15.86 -15.93
CA THR A 70 -11.64 -16.41 -17.28
C THR A 70 -12.70 -15.74 -18.15
N GLN A 71 -12.35 -14.55 -18.66
CA GLN A 71 -12.75 -13.98 -19.96
C GLN A 71 -12.48 -12.45 -19.94
N PHE A 72 -11.22 -12.03 -20.03
CA PHE A 72 -10.90 -10.60 -20.06
C PHE A 72 -9.94 -10.19 -21.17
N GLY A 73 -10.48 -10.21 -22.38
CA GLY A 73 -10.27 -9.13 -23.34
C GLY A 73 -11.30 -8.02 -23.12
N ASN A 74 -11.20 -7.25 -22.03
CA ASN A 74 -11.67 -5.86 -21.95
C ASN A 74 -11.31 -5.22 -20.58
N PRO A 75 -10.49 -4.16 -20.51
CA PRO A 75 -10.14 -3.48 -19.26
C PRO A 75 -11.32 -2.75 -18.57
N LYS A 76 -12.50 -2.67 -19.20
CA LYS A 76 -13.68 -1.98 -18.65
C LYS A 76 -14.46 -2.75 -17.57
N LYS A 77 -14.17 -4.02 -17.29
CA LYS A 77 -14.96 -4.86 -16.35
C LYS A 77 -14.35 -5.07 -14.95
N TYR A 78 -13.19 -4.48 -14.65
CA TYR A 78 -12.80 -4.26 -13.23
C TYR A 78 -13.70 -3.21 -12.54
N LEU A 79 -14.52 -2.50 -13.33
CA LEU A 79 -15.53 -1.58 -12.88
C LEU A 79 -16.89 -2.29 -12.83
N PHE A 80 -17.42 -2.41 -11.60
CA PHE A 80 -18.79 -2.76 -11.26
C PHE A 80 -19.23 -4.20 -11.58
N ALA A 81 -19.07 -5.09 -10.60
CA ALA A 81 -20.03 -6.16 -10.43
C ALA A 81 -21.40 -5.52 -10.17
N THR A 82 -22.29 -5.73 -11.12
CA THR A 82 -23.72 -5.45 -11.06
C THR A 82 -24.33 -6.13 -9.83
N SER A 83 -24.89 -5.33 -8.92
CA SER A 83 -26.00 -5.59 -7.97
C SER A 83 -26.27 -7.00 -7.40
N GLN A 84 -25.28 -7.87 -7.26
CA GLN A 84 -25.40 -9.12 -6.52
C GLN A 84 -24.27 -9.23 -5.50
N CYS A 85 -24.67 -9.54 -4.27
CA CYS A 85 -23.89 -9.49 -3.04
C CYS A 85 -22.51 -10.16 -3.19
N ILE A 86 -21.46 -9.37 -3.40
CA ILE A 86 -20.10 -9.83 -3.16
C ILE A 86 -19.93 -9.83 -1.64
N ASP A 87 -19.83 -11.03 -1.06
CA ASP A 87 -19.46 -11.17 0.34
C ASP A 87 -18.12 -10.45 0.58
N SER A 88 -18.09 -9.54 1.54
CA SER A 88 -16.89 -8.80 1.95
C SER A 88 -15.71 -9.73 2.27
N GLN A 89 -15.97 -10.94 2.75
CA GLN A 89 -14.95 -11.92 3.08
C GLN A 89 -14.31 -12.52 1.83
N SER A 90 -15.09 -12.75 0.77
CA SER A 90 -14.58 -13.20 -0.54
C SER A 90 -13.67 -12.14 -1.19
N THR A 91 -13.97 -10.85 -1.00
CA THR A 91 -13.16 -9.74 -1.53
C THR A 91 -11.81 -9.63 -0.82
N ILE A 92 -11.80 -9.76 0.52
CA ILE A 92 -10.55 -9.68 1.29
C ILE A 92 -9.63 -10.86 0.97
N ALA A 93 -10.18 -12.07 0.78
CA ALA A 93 -9.40 -13.23 0.38
C ALA A 93 -8.72 -13.01 -0.99
N GLN A 94 -9.44 -12.48 -1.97
CA GLN A 94 -8.89 -12.13 -3.29
C GLN A 94 -7.78 -11.07 -3.17
N GLN A 95 -8.00 -10.04 -2.36
CA GLN A 95 -6.99 -9.00 -2.10
C GLN A 95 -5.72 -9.57 -1.46
N LYS A 96 -5.84 -10.51 -0.51
CA LYS A 96 -4.69 -11.20 0.10
C LYS A 96 -3.90 -12.00 -0.93
N ALA A 97 -4.59 -12.80 -1.75
CA ALA A 97 -3.96 -13.58 -2.82
C ALA A 97 -3.23 -12.67 -3.82
N PHE A 98 -3.86 -11.56 -4.21
CA PHE A 98 -3.25 -10.56 -5.08
C PHE A 98 -1.95 -10.00 -4.51
N LEU A 99 -1.95 -9.59 -3.24
CA LEU A 99 -0.75 -9.09 -2.57
C LEU A 99 0.37 -10.12 -2.54
N GLN A 100 0.05 -11.38 -2.26
CA GLN A 100 1.01 -12.47 -2.23
C GLN A 100 1.65 -12.70 -3.61
N ILE A 101 0.83 -12.79 -4.68
CA ILE A 101 1.30 -12.99 -6.06
C ILE A 101 2.26 -11.87 -6.50
N HIS A 102 2.00 -10.64 -6.05
CA HIS A 102 2.81 -9.48 -6.42
C HIS A 102 3.93 -9.15 -5.41
N ASN A 103 4.16 -9.98 -4.39
CA ASN A 103 5.17 -9.76 -3.35
C ASN A 103 5.02 -8.41 -2.61
N ILE A 104 3.76 -8.02 -2.35
CA ILE A 104 3.39 -6.75 -1.70
C ILE A 104 2.97 -7.01 -0.26
N VAL A 105 3.47 -6.18 0.65
CA VAL A 105 3.07 -6.13 2.07
C VAL A 105 2.38 -4.80 2.34
N LEU A 106 1.20 -4.82 2.95
CA LEU A 106 0.52 -3.63 3.45
C LEU A 106 0.70 -3.53 4.96
N TRP A 107 1.01 -2.33 5.43
CA TRP A 107 1.02 -2.00 6.85
C TRP A 107 0.73 -0.51 7.08
N ASP A 108 0.75 -0.10 8.34
CA ASP A 108 0.71 1.29 8.78
C ASP A 108 1.95 1.61 9.61
N ILE A 109 2.38 2.88 9.61
CA ILE A 109 3.55 3.31 10.39
C ILE A 109 3.23 3.29 11.89
N ILE A 110 2.03 3.74 12.27
CA ILE A 110 1.61 3.85 13.67
C ILE A 110 0.99 2.53 14.13
N LYS A 111 1.59 1.91 15.16
CA LYS A 111 1.03 0.76 15.89
C LYS A 111 -0.08 1.20 16.84
N SER A 112 0.19 2.24 17.61
CA SER A 112 -0.76 2.82 18.55
C SER A 112 -0.50 4.31 18.77
N CYS A 113 -1.55 5.03 19.11
CA CYS A 113 -1.45 6.45 19.45
C CYS A 113 -2.61 6.88 20.36
N GLU A 114 -2.49 8.07 20.89
CA GLU A 114 -3.63 8.80 21.44
C GLU A 114 -4.22 9.68 20.36
N ILE A 115 -5.53 9.63 20.19
CA ILE A 115 -6.28 10.46 19.25
C ILE A 115 -7.59 10.88 19.91
N ILE A 116 -7.96 12.14 19.72
CA ILE A 116 -9.25 12.70 20.13
C ILE A 116 -10.15 12.70 18.89
N GLY A 117 -11.20 11.89 18.93
CA GLY A 117 -12.12 11.69 17.80
C GLY A 117 -11.45 10.98 16.61
N SER A 118 -11.80 11.39 15.39
CA SER A 118 -11.23 10.89 14.13
C SER A 118 -10.21 11.84 13.49
N SER A 119 -9.89 12.96 14.15
CA SER A 119 -9.01 13.97 13.56
C SER A 119 -7.54 13.59 13.66
N ASP A 120 -6.86 13.49 12.51
CA ASP A 120 -5.43 13.22 12.46
C ASP A 120 -4.55 14.29 13.12
N THR A 121 -5.11 15.47 13.42
CA THR A 121 -4.43 16.58 14.10
C THR A 121 -4.26 16.34 15.60
N SER A 122 -5.08 15.48 16.21
CA SER A 122 -5.03 15.18 17.64
C SER A 122 -4.12 13.98 17.97
N ILE A 123 -3.50 13.37 16.95
CA ILE A 123 -2.59 12.22 17.12
C ILE A 123 -1.36 12.62 17.94
N LYS A 124 -1.20 11.99 19.11
CA LYS A 124 -0.07 12.14 20.04
C LYS A 124 0.42 10.77 20.52
N ASN A 125 1.56 10.75 21.20
CA ASN A 125 2.16 9.55 21.80
C ASN A 125 2.22 8.36 20.82
N ILE A 126 2.77 8.64 19.63
CA ILE A 126 2.90 7.66 18.56
C ILE A 126 3.89 6.57 18.98
N ILE A 127 3.43 5.32 18.93
CA ILE A 127 4.27 4.14 18.99
C ILE A 127 4.31 3.55 17.57
N PRO A 128 5.48 3.50 16.92
CA PRO A 128 5.59 2.94 15.58
C PRO A 128 5.49 1.41 15.58
N ASN A 129 5.08 0.86 14.44
CA ASN A 129 5.31 -0.53 14.10
C ASN A 129 6.80 -0.78 13.82
N ASP A 130 7.28 -1.98 14.16
CA ASP A 130 8.67 -2.37 13.94
C ASP A 130 8.90 -2.81 12.48
N ILE A 131 9.10 -1.83 11.60
CA ILE A 131 9.41 -2.11 10.20
C ILE A 131 10.82 -2.68 10.04
N ARG A 132 11.73 -2.50 11.01
CA ARG A 132 13.13 -2.95 10.86
C ARG A 132 13.20 -4.46 10.88
N THR A 133 12.48 -5.10 11.80
CA THR A 133 12.37 -6.56 11.84
C THR A 133 11.78 -7.11 10.53
N LEU A 134 10.72 -6.48 10.00
CA LEU A 134 10.15 -6.87 8.71
C LEU A 134 11.16 -6.74 7.55
N LEU A 135 11.89 -5.63 7.48
CA LEU A 135 12.89 -5.40 6.43
C LEU A 135 14.07 -6.37 6.49
N ALA A 136 14.43 -6.82 7.70
CA ALA A 136 15.51 -7.79 7.92
C ALA A 136 15.10 -9.22 7.51
N GLN A 137 13.82 -9.57 7.61
CA GLN A 137 13.29 -10.91 7.29
C GLN A 137 12.88 -11.08 5.82
N THR A 138 12.93 -10.01 5.02
CA THR A 138 12.37 -9.98 3.67
C THR A 138 13.34 -9.41 2.65
N ASN A 139 13.02 -9.57 1.37
CA ASN A 139 13.75 -8.99 0.24
C ASN A 139 13.20 -7.62 -0.17
N ILE A 140 12.49 -6.93 0.74
CA ILE A 140 11.90 -5.62 0.46
C ILE A 140 13.00 -4.63 0.08
N ASP A 141 12.85 -4.01 -1.08
CA ASP A 141 13.72 -2.98 -1.62
C ASP A 141 12.96 -1.71 -2.06
N ILE A 142 11.63 -1.70 -1.89
CA ILE A 142 10.76 -0.54 -2.09
C ILE A 142 9.86 -0.32 -0.87
N ILE A 143 9.84 0.90 -0.34
CA ILE A 143 8.81 1.41 0.57
C ILE A 143 7.98 2.47 -0.15
N ALA A 144 6.66 2.32 -0.13
CA ALA A 144 5.71 3.27 -0.69
C ALA A 144 4.86 3.89 0.43
N LEU A 145 5.06 5.17 0.70
CA LEU A 145 4.33 5.91 1.73
C LEU A 145 3.06 6.50 1.12
N ASN A 146 1.89 6.07 1.59
CA ASN A 146 0.59 6.52 1.08
C ASN A 146 0.16 7.85 1.70
N GLY A 147 0.62 8.96 1.11
CA GLY A 147 0.21 10.32 1.45
C GLY A 147 1.15 11.06 2.42
N ASN A 148 0.99 12.39 2.44
CA ASN A 148 1.86 13.32 3.18
C ASN A 148 1.94 13.03 4.68
N LYS A 149 0.86 12.54 5.32
CA LYS A 149 0.88 12.20 6.74
C LYS A 149 1.82 11.03 7.01
N ALA A 150 1.75 9.98 6.19
CA ALA A 150 2.67 8.85 6.26
C ALA A 150 4.12 9.32 6.04
N GLY A 151 4.36 10.14 5.01
CA GLY A 151 5.65 10.79 4.76
C GLY A 151 6.23 11.53 5.97
N LYS A 152 5.44 12.40 6.59
CA LYS A 152 5.86 13.21 7.75
C LYS A 152 6.19 12.35 8.97
N ILE A 153 5.35 11.37 9.29
CA ILE A 153 5.58 10.48 10.44
C ILE A 153 6.83 9.62 10.19
N PHE A 154 6.94 9.03 9.00
CA PHE A 154 8.09 8.21 8.63
C PHE A 154 9.40 9.00 8.71
N ALA A 155 9.45 10.19 8.09
CA ALA A 155 10.61 11.07 8.13
C ALA A 155 11.02 11.44 9.57
N LYS A 156 10.04 11.67 10.46
CA LYS A 156 10.29 11.97 11.87
C LYS A 156 10.87 10.77 12.63
N ILE A 157 10.28 9.58 12.48
CA ILE A 157 10.64 8.38 13.25
C ILE A 157 11.95 7.77 12.77
N TYR A 158 12.16 7.74 11.44
CA TYR A 158 13.33 7.10 10.84
C TYR A 158 14.40 8.09 10.40
N HIS A 159 14.27 9.38 10.75
CA HIS A 159 15.23 10.44 10.43
C HIS A 159 15.56 10.53 8.92
N HIS A 160 14.52 10.55 8.09
CA HIS A 160 14.62 10.75 6.65
C HIS A 160 14.19 12.18 6.27
N THR A 161 14.55 12.62 5.07
CA THR A 161 14.12 13.87 4.47
C THR A 161 13.73 13.68 3.01
N ILE A 162 12.99 14.63 2.45
CA ILE A 162 12.69 14.63 1.01
C ILE A 162 13.97 15.00 0.26
N ASP A 163 14.31 14.21 -0.75
CA ASP A 163 15.33 14.53 -1.74
C ASP A 163 14.73 15.49 -2.76
N HIS A 164 14.90 16.79 -2.54
CA HIS A 164 14.37 17.84 -3.39
C HIS A 164 14.98 17.85 -4.80
N ALA A 165 16.17 17.27 -4.99
CA ALA A 165 16.79 17.17 -6.31
C ALA A 165 16.11 16.12 -7.21
N LYS A 166 15.33 15.21 -6.62
CA LYS A 166 14.57 14.15 -7.32
C LYS A 166 13.07 14.28 -7.12
N ASP A 167 12.59 15.46 -6.71
CA ASP A 167 11.15 15.73 -6.59
C ASP A 167 10.53 15.72 -7.99
N THR A 168 9.41 15.01 -8.13
CA THR A 168 8.64 14.97 -9.38
C THR A 168 7.24 15.48 -9.11
N HIS A 169 6.49 15.82 -10.17
CA HIS A 169 5.09 16.18 -10.01
C HIS A 169 4.24 15.04 -9.38
N PHE A 170 4.70 13.80 -9.55
CA PHE A 170 3.92 12.59 -9.25
C PHE A 170 4.26 11.96 -7.91
N TYR A 171 5.53 11.95 -7.53
CA TYR A 171 6.01 11.38 -6.28
C TYR A 171 7.29 12.07 -5.79
N ARG A 172 7.57 11.86 -4.51
CA ARG A 172 8.79 12.33 -3.83
C ARG A 172 9.64 11.14 -3.42
N ILE A 173 10.95 11.36 -3.34
CA ILE A 173 11.89 10.36 -2.81
C ILE A 173 12.31 10.78 -1.40
N LEU A 174 12.32 9.84 -0.46
CA LEU A 174 12.89 10.06 0.87
C LEU A 174 14.27 9.40 0.95
N THR A 175 15.22 10.15 1.48
CA THR A 175 16.60 9.69 1.74
C THR A 175 16.91 9.83 3.24
N PRO A 176 17.76 8.95 3.80
CA PRO A 176 18.16 9.08 5.19
C PRO A 176 18.98 10.35 5.37
N LYS A 177 18.81 11.05 6.50
CA LYS A 177 19.55 12.31 6.77
C LYS A 177 21.07 12.10 6.86
N ASN A 178 21.51 10.88 7.16
CA ASN A 178 22.90 10.43 7.11
C ASN A 178 22.95 8.89 7.02
N HIS A 179 24.14 8.32 6.82
CA HIS A 179 24.32 6.86 6.68
C HIS A 179 23.91 6.04 7.91
N ALA A 180 23.92 6.61 9.12
CA ALA A 180 23.51 5.89 10.33
C ALA A 180 22.00 5.61 10.36
N TYR A 181 21.20 6.36 9.58
CA TYR A 181 19.75 6.17 9.45
C TYR A 181 19.36 5.29 8.27
N THR A 182 20.31 4.71 7.55
CA THR A 182 20.02 3.76 6.47
C THR A 182 19.32 2.52 7.03
N LEU A 183 18.08 2.26 6.58
CA LEU A 183 17.28 1.12 7.01
C LEU A 183 17.77 -0.20 6.38
N LYS A 184 18.13 -0.16 5.10
CA LYS A 184 18.62 -1.30 4.33
C LYS A 184 19.37 -0.80 3.10
N PRO A 185 20.44 -1.49 2.64
CA PRO A 185 21.11 -1.15 1.40
C PRO A 185 20.14 -1.17 0.20
N ASN A 186 20.30 -0.22 -0.72
CA ASN A 186 19.52 -0.12 -1.97
C ASN A 186 17.99 0.04 -1.80
N LEU A 187 17.52 0.33 -0.58
CA LEU A 187 16.11 0.57 -0.31
C LEU A 187 15.66 1.90 -0.93
N LYS A 188 14.65 1.85 -1.79
CA LYS A 188 14.01 3.03 -2.38
C LYS A 188 12.76 3.37 -1.58
N ILE A 189 12.60 4.64 -1.20
CA ILE A 189 11.47 5.11 -0.41
C ILE A 189 10.75 6.19 -1.19
N PHE A 190 9.53 5.90 -1.63
CA PHE A 190 8.68 6.81 -2.39
C PHE A 190 7.56 7.35 -1.51
N LEU A 191 7.38 8.66 -1.51
CA LEU A 191 6.21 9.34 -0.98
C LEU A 191 5.22 9.59 -2.11
N LEU A 192 4.11 8.86 -2.06
CA LEU A 192 3.08 8.86 -3.10
C LEU A 192 1.86 9.69 -2.66
N PRO A 193 1.07 10.22 -3.60
CA PRO A 193 -0.18 10.90 -3.28
C PRO A 193 -1.16 9.97 -2.58
N SER A 194 -1.96 10.51 -1.65
CA SER A 194 -2.87 9.69 -0.86
C SER A 194 -4.01 9.12 -1.72
N THR A 195 -4.33 7.84 -1.54
CA THR A 195 -5.49 7.19 -2.21
C THR A 195 -6.82 7.43 -1.49
N SER A 196 -6.78 8.08 -0.31
CA SER A 196 -7.96 8.46 0.48
C SER A 196 -8.91 9.36 -0.32
N PRO A 197 -10.24 9.25 -0.15
CA PRO A 197 -11.18 10.18 -0.80
C PRO A 197 -10.96 11.65 -0.43
N ALA A 198 -10.35 11.93 0.73
CA ALA A 198 -9.99 13.30 1.14
C ALA A 198 -8.98 13.97 0.19
N ASN A 199 -8.22 13.19 -0.60
CA ASN A 199 -7.34 13.73 -1.63
C ASN A 199 -8.12 14.02 -2.92
N ALA A 200 -8.87 15.13 -2.94
CA ALA A 200 -9.61 15.57 -4.12
C ALA A 200 -8.69 16.11 -5.24
N ARG A 201 -7.42 16.46 -4.91
CA ARG A 201 -6.46 17.04 -5.87
C ARG A 201 -6.05 16.06 -6.97
N PHE A 202 -6.05 14.76 -6.70
CA PHE A 202 -5.65 13.74 -7.67
C PHE A 202 -6.87 12.95 -8.14
N GLY A 203 -7.12 12.94 -9.44
CA GLY A 203 -8.03 11.99 -10.09
C GLY A 203 -7.45 10.56 -10.09
N LEU A 204 -8.26 9.58 -10.50
CA LEU A 204 -7.81 8.17 -10.55
C LEU A 204 -6.61 7.98 -11.48
N GLU A 205 -6.62 8.59 -12.66
CA GLU A 205 -5.52 8.46 -13.64
C GLU A 205 -4.21 9.07 -13.11
N ASN A 206 -4.26 10.26 -12.49
CA ASN A 206 -3.07 10.85 -11.86
C ASN A 206 -2.53 9.98 -10.72
N LEU A 207 -3.41 9.30 -9.96
CA LEU A 207 -2.97 8.34 -8.95
C LEU A 207 -2.30 7.12 -9.60
N ILE A 208 -2.86 6.57 -10.67
CA ILE A 208 -2.27 5.45 -11.41
C ILE A 208 -0.87 5.82 -11.89
N GLU A 209 -0.72 6.95 -12.57
CA GLU A 209 0.56 7.45 -13.06
C GLU A 209 1.58 7.63 -11.93
N SER A 210 1.15 8.21 -10.81
CA SER A 210 2.03 8.40 -9.65
C SER A 210 2.48 7.10 -9.01
N TRP A 211 1.60 6.10 -8.96
CA TRP A 211 1.86 4.82 -8.30
C TRP A 211 2.58 3.82 -9.21
N CYS A 212 2.57 3.99 -10.54
CA CYS A 212 3.25 3.09 -11.49
C CYS A 212 4.73 2.85 -11.16
N ILE A 213 5.41 3.81 -10.52
CA ILE A 213 6.82 3.71 -10.16
C ILE A 213 7.13 2.47 -9.31
N ILE A 214 6.22 2.06 -8.42
CA ILE A 214 6.45 0.90 -7.53
C ILE A 214 6.23 -0.43 -8.22
N ALA A 215 5.57 -0.43 -9.38
CA ALA A 215 5.34 -1.63 -10.18
C ALA A 215 6.48 -1.88 -11.18
N THR A 216 7.43 -0.97 -11.36
CA THR A 216 8.49 -1.14 -12.38
C THR A 216 9.31 -2.42 -12.16
N LYS A 217 9.32 -3.33 -13.16
CA LYS A 217 10.16 -4.53 -13.14
C LYS A 217 11.63 -4.10 -13.20
N LYS A 218 12.45 -4.67 -12.33
CA LYS A 218 13.91 -4.69 -12.51
C LYS A 218 14.27 -5.78 -13.49
#